data_AF-A0A1G0REW4-F1
#
_entry.id   AF-A0A1G0REW4-F1
#
_cell.length_a   1.000
_cell.length_b   1.000
_cell.length_c   1.000
_cell.angle_alpha   90.00
_cell.angle_beta   90.00
_cell.angle_gamma   90.00
#
_symmetry.space_group_name_H-M   'P 1'
#
loop_
_entity.id
_entity.type
_entity.pdbx_description
1 polymer ?
#
loop_
_entity_poly.entity_id
_entity_poly.type
_entity_poly.pdbx_seq_one_letter_code
_entity_poly.pdbx_strand_id
1 'polypeptide(L)'
;MIVGVVYDRAHTRGLDDFGGLATKMPVYTGIMMVAFFAAIGLPGLSGFVSELLIFLGAFQTYPVYTMIAGSGIIIGAAYMLWALQKVFFGKLPERWSGPWDPTHKVYKTDDVNWVEKLALIPLIVVIVYLGVNPNPIIGLMTTSVNHLIEFVKVSGQFAGM
;
A
#
# COMPACT_ATOMS: atom_id res chain seq x y z
N MET A 1 3.56 9.19 -2.07
CA MET A 1 3.17 10.28 -1.15
C MET A 1 3.66 10.06 0.28
N ILE A 2 3.30 8.94 0.93
CA ILE A 2 3.55 8.72 2.37
C ILE A 2 5.05 8.79 2.74
N VAL A 3 5.93 8.12 1.97
CA VAL A 3 7.39 8.20 2.16
C VAL A 3 7.94 9.63 2.03
N GLY A 4 7.29 10.50 1.23
CA GLY A 4 7.69 11.89 1.06
C GLY A 4 7.54 12.73 2.34
N VAL A 5 6.56 12.40 3.20
CA VAL A 5 6.34 13.04 4.51
C VAL A 5 7.54 12.83 5.43
N VAL A 6 8.09 11.61 5.43
CA VAL A 6 9.29 11.28 6.21
C VAL A 6 10.53 11.85 5.54
N TYR A 7 10.62 11.80 4.21
CA TYR A 7 11.78 12.33 3.49
C TYR A 7 11.94 13.86 3.66
N ASP A 8 10.85 14.64 3.64
CA ASP A 8 10.92 16.11 3.86
C ASP A 8 11.45 16.45 5.27
N ARG A 9 11.25 15.57 6.25
CA ARG A 9 11.73 15.76 7.64
C ARG A 9 13.12 15.17 7.88
N ALA A 10 13.38 13.98 7.34
CA ALA A 10 14.57 13.20 7.62
C ALA A 10 15.71 13.46 6.62
N HIS A 11 15.38 13.91 5.39
CA HIS A 11 16.31 14.10 4.26
C HIS A 11 17.22 12.90 3.91
N THR A 12 17.01 11.74 4.55
CA THR A 12 17.71 10.48 4.29
C THR A 12 16.75 9.44 3.73
N ARG A 13 17.30 8.55 2.91
CA ARG A 13 16.60 7.38 2.34
C ARG A 13 17.17 6.05 2.86
N GLY A 14 18.24 6.10 3.66
CA GLY A 14 18.83 4.90 4.23
C GLY A 14 17.84 4.21 5.17
N LEU A 15 17.68 2.89 5.06
CA LEU A 15 16.74 2.15 5.91
C LEU A 15 17.34 1.84 7.29
N ASP A 16 18.66 1.67 7.37
CA ASP A 16 19.42 1.45 8.62
C ASP A 16 19.46 2.67 9.54
N ASP A 17 19.01 3.77 8.97
CA ASP A 17 19.01 5.12 9.45
C ASP A 17 17.69 5.43 10.23
N PHE A 18 16.70 4.54 10.12
CA PHE A 18 15.41 4.64 10.79
C PHE A 18 15.25 3.56 11.87
N GLY A 19 14.39 3.85 12.82
CA GLY A 19 14.03 2.97 13.92
C GLY A 19 13.14 3.71 14.91
N GLY A 20 12.17 3.03 15.52
CA GLY A 20 11.32 3.61 16.57
C GLY A 20 10.49 4.82 16.16
N LEU A 21 10.23 5.04 14.86
CA LEU A 21 9.52 6.24 14.40
C LEU A 21 8.10 6.37 15.00
N ALA A 22 7.50 5.27 15.45
CA ALA A 22 6.22 5.25 16.14
C ALA A 22 6.16 6.15 17.37
N THR A 23 7.27 6.33 18.09
CA THR A 23 7.30 7.20 19.28
C THR A 23 7.33 8.68 18.91
N LYS A 24 7.90 9.02 17.75
CA LYS A 24 8.04 10.41 17.28
C LYS A 24 6.89 10.87 16.39
N MET A 25 6.30 9.96 15.60
CA MET A 25 5.20 10.23 14.68
C MET A 25 4.10 9.17 14.79
N PRO A 26 3.36 9.09 15.91
CA PRO A 26 2.37 8.03 16.15
C PRO A 26 1.20 8.06 15.16
N VAL A 27 0.69 9.24 14.78
CA VAL A 27 -0.45 9.35 13.86
C VAL A 27 -0.04 8.92 12.45
N TYR A 28 1.11 9.42 11.98
CA TYR A 28 1.70 8.97 10.72
C TYR A 28 1.91 7.46 10.69
N THR A 29 2.41 6.89 11.80
CA THR A 29 2.63 5.45 11.93
C THR A 29 1.34 4.67 11.78
N GLY A 30 0.26 5.09 12.44
CA GLY A 30 -1.06 4.47 12.29
C GLY A 30 -1.56 4.47 10.85
N ILE A 31 -1.45 5.61 10.16
CA ILE A 31 -1.81 5.73 8.74
C ILE A 31 -0.96 4.79 7.88
N MET A 32 0.36 4.76 8.13
CA MET A 32 1.28 3.91 7.38
C MET A 32 0.99 2.43 7.60
N MET A 33 0.68 2.01 8.84
CA MET A 33 0.30 0.63 9.14
C MET A 33 -0.93 0.19 8.34
N VAL A 34 -1.98 1.02 8.26
CA VAL A 34 -3.16 0.70 7.45
C VAL A 34 -2.80 0.57 5.97
N ALA A 35 -1.96 1.46 5.43
CA ALA A 35 -1.50 1.38 4.04
C ALA A 35 -0.64 0.13 3.78
N PHE A 36 0.26 -0.24 4.69
CA PHE A 36 1.06 -1.47 4.61
C PHE A 36 0.17 -2.70 4.65
N PHE A 37 -0.80 -2.75 5.57
CA PHE A 37 -1.73 -3.87 5.66
C PHE A 37 -2.64 -3.99 4.44
N ALA A 38 -3.04 -2.86 3.85
CA ALA A 38 -3.76 -2.89 2.58
C ALA A 38 -2.89 -3.45 1.46
N ALA A 39 -1.60 -3.09 1.41
CA ALA A 39 -0.67 -3.53 0.38
C ALA A 39 -0.30 -5.03 0.47
N ILE A 40 -0.31 -5.63 1.66
CA ILE A 40 -0.03 -7.08 1.83
C ILE A 40 -1.31 -7.95 1.75
N GLY A 41 -2.46 -7.35 1.45
CA GLY A 41 -3.70 -8.10 1.28
C GLY A 41 -4.39 -8.50 2.60
N LEU A 42 -4.38 -7.66 3.63
CA LEU A 42 -5.15 -7.94 4.85
C LEU A 42 -6.67 -7.97 4.55
N PRO A 43 -7.41 -9.01 4.98
CA PRO A 43 -8.87 -9.07 4.79
C PRO A 43 -9.57 -7.84 5.36
N GLY A 44 -10.54 -7.32 4.60
CA GLY A 44 -11.28 -6.09 4.94
C GLY A 44 -10.65 -4.80 4.41
N LEU A 45 -9.49 -4.87 3.74
CA LEU A 45 -8.89 -3.75 3.01
C LEU A 45 -8.92 -3.99 1.50
N SER A 46 -8.89 -2.92 0.71
CA SER A 46 -9.06 -2.97 -0.74
C SER A 46 -8.08 -3.89 -1.47
N GLY A 47 -6.83 -3.99 -0.99
CA GLY A 47 -5.80 -4.82 -1.61
C GLY A 47 -6.13 -6.31 -1.61
N PHE A 48 -6.74 -6.81 -0.52
CA PHE A 48 -7.17 -8.21 -0.43
C PHE A 48 -8.23 -8.54 -1.50
N VAL A 49 -9.21 -7.66 -1.68
CA VAL A 49 -10.27 -7.88 -2.67
C VAL A 49 -9.68 -7.92 -4.09
N SER A 50 -8.77 -7.00 -4.42
CA SER A 50 -8.13 -7.00 -5.73
C SER A 50 -7.32 -8.26 -5.99
N GLU A 51 -6.52 -8.70 -5.02
CA GLU A 51 -5.71 -9.91 -5.16
C GLU A 51 -6.59 -11.14 -5.30
N LEU A 52 -7.61 -11.29 -4.43
CA LEU A 52 -8.53 -12.42 -4.46
C LEU A 52 -9.22 -12.56 -5.83
N LEU A 53 -9.70 -11.46 -6.40
CA LEU A 53 -10.34 -11.48 -7.73
C LEU A 53 -9.35 -11.90 -8.83
N ILE A 54 -8.09 -11.45 -8.75
CA ILE A 54 -7.04 -11.85 -9.69
C ILE A 54 -6.78 -13.36 -9.59
N PHE A 55 -6.62 -13.91 -8.37
CA PHE A 55 -6.39 -15.33 -8.18
C PHE A 55 -7.58 -16.17 -8.63
N LEU A 56 -8.81 -15.79 -8.26
CA LEU A 56 -10.01 -16.51 -8.68
C LEU A 56 -10.16 -16.55 -10.20
N GLY A 57 -9.85 -15.45 -10.89
CA GLY A 57 -9.87 -15.40 -12.35
C GLY A 57 -8.74 -16.24 -12.99
N ALA A 58 -7.51 -16.05 -12.53
CA ALA A 58 -6.34 -16.71 -13.11
C ALA A 58 -6.32 -18.23 -12.85
N PHE A 59 -6.80 -18.68 -11.69
CA PHE A 59 -6.76 -20.09 -11.30
C PHE A 59 -7.57 -20.99 -12.24
N GLN A 60 -8.64 -20.46 -12.84
CA GLN A 60 -9.48 -21.20 -13.79
C GLN A 60 -8.75 -21.59 -15.08
N THR A 61 -7.79 -20.77 -15.52
CA THR A 61 -7.06 -20.99 -16.78
C THR A 61 -5.63 -21.47 -16.55
N TYR A 62 -4.96 -20.96 -15.52
CA TYR A 62 -3.52 -21.14 -15.29
C TYR A 62 -3.21 -21.51 -13.83
N PRO A 63 -3.68 -22.67 -13.31
CA PRO A 63 -3.57 -23.01 -11.89
C PRO A 63 -2.12 -23.08 -11.39
N VAL A 64 -1.21 -23.65 -12.17
CA VAL A 64 0.21 -23.79 -11.78
C VAL A 64 0.88 -22.42 -11.63
N TYR A 65 0.74 -21.55 -12.64
CA TYR A 65 1.30 -20.19 -12.58
C TYR A 65 0.66 -19.36 -11.47
N THR A 66 -0.63 -19.56 -11.23
CA THR A 66 -1.37 -18.90 -10.16
C THR A 66 -0.85 -19.29 -8.77
N MET A 67 -0.54 -20.57 -8.54
CA MET A 67 0.08 -21.04 -7.30
C MET A 67 1.50 -20.45 -7.10
N ILE A 68 2.30 -20.40 -8.17
CA ILE A 68 3.62 -19.77 -8.12
C ILE A 68 3.49 -18.28 -7.77
N ALA A 69 2.56 -17.57 -8.41
CA ALA A 69 2.30 -16.16 -8.10
C ALA A 69 1.84 -15.96 -6.65
N GLY A 70 1.01 -16.87 -6.13
CA GLY A 70 0.57 -16.86 -4.73
C GLY A 70 1.74 -16.97 -3.74
N SER A 71 2.79 -17.74 -4.06
CA SER A 71 3.99 -17.79 -3.22
C SER A 71 4.72 -16.44 -3.12
N GLY A 72 4.61 -15.60 -4.15
CA GLY A 72 5.18 -14.25 -4.17
C GLY A 72 4.56 -13.31 -3.15
N ILE A 73 3.28 -13.51 -2.80
CA ILE A 73 2.59 -12.75 -1.76
C ILE A 73 3.24 -12.97 -0.40
N ILE A 74 3.64 -14.21 -0.10
CA ILE A 74 4.27 -14.54 1.18
C ILE A 74 5.60 -13.79 1.31
N ILE A 75 6.40 -13.77 0.24
CA ILE A 75 7.68 -13.04 0.22
C ILE A 75 7.45 -11.53 0.33
N GLY A 76 6.48 -11.00 -0.43
CA GLY A 76 6.10 -9.59 -0.38
C GLY A 76 5.64 -9.15 1.01
N ALA A 77 4.76 -9.94 1.65
CA ALA A 77 4.28 -9.71 2.99
C ALA A 77 5.41 -9.76 4.02
N ALA A 78 6.30 -10.75 3.94
CA ALA A 78 7.46 -10.86 4.83
C ALA A 78 8.37 -9.63 4.72
N TYR A 79 8.68 -9.18 3.50
CA TYR A 79 9.48 -7.98 3.27
C TYR A 79 8.80 -6.71 3.81
N MET A 80 7.51 -6.55 3.55
CA MET A 80 6.73 -5.38 4.00
C MET A 80 6.62 -5.33 5.52
N LEU A 81 6.37 -6.46 6.19
CA LEU A 81 6.34 -6.53 7.65
C LEU A 81 7.71 -6.27 8.27
N TRP A 82 8.79 -6.80 7.66
CA TRP A 82 10.15 -6.50 8.08
C TRP A 82 10.48 -5.00 7.95
N ALA A 83 10.11 -4.37 6.84
CA ALA A 83 10.32 -2.94 6.63
C ALA A 83 9.50 -2.09 7.62
N LEU A 84 8.24 -2.48 7.88
CA LEU A 84 7.40 -1.84 8.87
C LEU A 84 8.02 -1.93 10.28
N GLN A 85 8.49 -3.12 10.68
CA GLN A 85 9.18 -3.34 11.94
C GLN A 85 10.44 -2.47 12.05
N LYS A 86 11.29 -2.49 11.03
CA LYS A 86 12.58 -1.80 11.04
C LYS A 86 12.46 -0.28 11.11
N VAL A 87 11.51 0.31 10.39
CA VAL A 87 11.36 1.77 10.32
C VAL A 87 10.59 2.34 11.50
N PHE A 88 9.51 1.67 11.90
CA PHE A 88 8.55 2.24 12.86
C PHE A 88 8.72 1.74 14.28
N PHE A 89 9.20 0.51 14.46
CA PHE A 89 9.34 -0.11 15.78
C PHE A 89 10.81 -0.16 16.22
N GLY A 90 11.04 -0.48 17.49
CA GLY A 90 12.37 -0.53 18.08
C GLY A 90 12.81 0.80 18.70
N LYS A 91 14.13 0.96 18.91
CA LYS A 91 14.71 2.13 19.57
C LYS A 91 14.86 3.27 18.57
N LEU A 92 14.42 4.47 18.95
CA LEU A 92 14.64 5.69 18.17
C LEU A 92 16.14 6.03 18.16
N PRO A 93 16.79 6.12 16.98
CA PRO A 93 18.18 6.55 16.88
C PRO A 93 18.40 7.93 17.51
N GLU A 94 19.54 8.12 18.18
CA GLU A 94 19.83 9.34 18.97
C GLU A 94 19.79 10.62 18.13
N ARG A 95 20.20 10.55 16.87
CA ARG A 95 20.10 11.65 15.90
C ARG A 95 18.67 12.16 15.67
N TRP A 96 17.66 11.36 16.00
CA TRP A 96 16.24 11.70 15.90
C TRP A 96 15.60 12.07 17.24
N SER A 97 16.37 12.11 18.33
CA SER A 97 15.85 12.48 19.67
C SER A 97 15.49 13.96 19.78
N GLY A 98 16.13 14.83 19.01
CA GLY A 98 15.85 16.27 18.94
C GLY A 98 14.87 16.65 17.81
N PRO A 99 14.70 17.95 17.51
CA PRO A 99 13.91 18.44 16.39
C PRO A 99 14.33 17.77 15.06
N TRP A 100 13.38 17.58 14.15
CA TRP A 100 13.71 17.24 12.76
C TRP A 100 14.66 18.27 12.16
N ASP A 101 15.61 17.82 11.33
CA ASP A 101 16.72 18.55 10.70
C ASP A 101 16.89 20.03 11.13
N PRO A 102 17.93 20.37 11.92
CA PRO A 102 18.15 21.73 12.41
C PRO A 102 18.49 22.76 11.33
N THR A 103 18.71 22.34 10.09
CA THR A 103 19.41 23.15 9.08
C THR A 103 18.51 23.85 8.06
N HIS A 104 17.26 23.41 7.82
CA HIS A 104 16.48 23.94 6.69
C HIS A 104 14.98 24.23 6.91
N LYS A 105 14.27 23.59 7.86
CA LYS A 105 12.85 23.88 8.14
C LYS A 105 12.49 23.55 9.59
N VAL A 106 12.05 24.54 10.36
CA VAL A 106 11.47 24.31 11.68
C VAL A 106 10.04 23.77 11.50
N TYR A 107 9.87 22.47 11.70
CA TYR A 107 8.55 21.87 11.73
C TYR A 107 7.83 22.23 13.03
N LYS A 108 6.59 22.75 12.92
CA LYS A 108 5.74 23.06 14.09
C LYS A 108 5.34 21.81 14.88
N THR A 109 5.33 20.65 14.23
CA THR A 109 4.97 19.37 14.82
C THR A 109 5.91 18.30 14.29
N ASP A 110 6.33 17.38 15.17
CA ASP A 110 7.12 16.23 14.74
C ASP A 110 6.29 15.25 13.89
N ASP A 111 4.97 15.19 14.12
CA ASP A 111 4.02 14.33 13.41
C ASP A 111 3.39 15.02 12.17
N VAL A 112 2.38 14.39 11.58
CA VAL A 112 1.68 14.88 10.38
C VAL A 112 0.93 16.19 10.58
N ASN A 113 1.15 17.13 9.65
CA ASN A 113 0.45 18.40 9.58
C ASN A 113 -0.98 18.22 9.00
N TRP A 114 -1.83 19.23 9.16
CA TRP A 114 -3.21 19.23 8.67
C TRP A 114 -3.33 18.99 7.16
N VAL A 115 -2.43 19.58 6.36
CA VAL A 115 -2.41 19.37 4.90
C VAL A 115 -2.09 17.90 4.56
N GLU A 116 -1.15 17.30 5.29
CA GLU A 116 -0.79 15.89 5.11
C GLU A 116 -1.95 14.98 5.54
N LYS A 117 -2.63 15.30 6.65
CA LYS A 117 -3.84 14.58 7.07
C LYS A 117 -4.95 14.65 6.02
N LEU A 118 -5.18 15.83 5.44
CA LEU A 118 -6.20 16.03 4.41
C LEU A 118 -5.89 15.24 3.14
N ALA A 119 -4.62 15.05 2.81
CA ALA A 119 -4.21 14.21 1.69
C ALA A 119 -4.32 12.71 2.00
N LEU A 120 -4.02 12.29 3.23
CA LEU A 120 -3.90 10.87 3.60
C LEU A 120 -5.22 10.24 4.05
N ILE A 121 -6.03 10.95 4.83
CA ILE A 121 -7.27 10.41 5.41
C ILE A 121 -8.26 9.95 4.32
N PRO A 122 -8.53 10.72 3.24
CA PRO A 122 -9.44 10.27 2.19
C PRO A 122 -8.98 8.96 1.53
N LEU A 123 -7.68 8.77 1.35
CA LEU A 123 -7.13 7.53 0.79
C LEU A 123 -7.40 6.35 1.72
N ILE A 124 -7.21 6.52 3.02
CA ILE A 124 -7.50 5.48 4.01
C ILE A 124 -8.99 5.14 4.03
N VAL A 125 -9.86 6.14 3.96
CA VAL A 125 -11.31 5.93 3.86
C VAL A 125 -11.66 5.11 2.62
N VAL A 126 -11.07 5.42 1.46
CA VAL A 126 -11.29 4.66 0.22
C VAL A 126 -10.78 3.23 0.35
N ILE A 127 -9.58 3.02 0.92
CA ILE A 127 -9.00 1.68 1.13
C ILE A 127 -9.92 0.80 1.98
N VAL A 128 -10.42 1.33 3.08
CA VAL A 128 -11.32 0.59 3.98
C VAL A 128 -12.68 0.39 3.35
N TYR A 129 -13.26 1.44 2.76
CA TYR A 129 -14.58 1.38 2.14
C TYR A 129 -14.63 0.34 1.01
N LEU A 130 -13.64 0.34 0.12
CA LEU A 130 -13.55 -0.63 -0.98
C LEU A 130 -13.16 -2.03 -0.51
N GLY A 131 -12.47 -2.16 0.62
CA GLY A 131 -12.21 -3.44 1.25
C GLY A 131 -13.47 -4.11 1.78
N VAL A 132 -14.42 -3.33 2.31
CA VAL A 132 -15.69 -3.82 2.86
C VAL A 132 -16.78 -3.94 1.78
N ASN A 133 -16.90 -2.95 0.90
CA ASN A 133 -17.88 -2.91 -0.17
C ASN A 133 -17.22 -2.58 -1.52
N PRO A 134 -16.69 -3.59 -2.23
CA PRO A 134 -16.03 -3.37 -3.52
C PRO A 134 -17.01 -3.22 -4.71
N ASN A 135 -18.28 -3.58 -4.52
CA ASN A 135 -19.30 -3.61 -5.57
C ASN A 135 -19.44 -2.31 -6.38
N PRO A 136 -19.36 -1.10 -5.80
CA PRO A 136 -19.47 0.14 -6.57
C PRO A 136 -18.40 0.24 -7.67
N ILE A 137 -17.15 -0.11 -7.37
CA ILE A 137 -16.06 -0.04 -8.34
C ILE A 137 -16.10 -1.21 -9.32
N ILE A 138 -16.40 -2.42 -8.84
CA ILE A 138 -16.55 -3.59 -9.71
C ILE A 138 -17.67 -3.35 -10.73
N GLY A 139 -18.82 -2.84 -10.29
CA GLY A 139 -19.95 -2.54 -11.15
C GLY A 139 -19.62 -1.50 -12.24
N LEU A 140 -18.88 -0.45 -11.87
CA LEU A 140 -18.40 0.56 -12.83
C LEU A 140 -17.46 -0.04 -13.89
N MET A 141 -16.62 -1.01 -13.53
CA MET A 141 -15.67 -1.61 -14.47
C MET A 141 -16.29 -2.74 -15.32
N THR A 142 -17.36 -3.38 -14.85
CA THR A 142 -17.91 -4.60 -15.47
C THR A 142 -18.24 -4.42 -16.95
N THR A 143 -18.90 -3.32 -17.33
CA THR A 143 -19.27 -3.06 -18.72
C THR A 143 -18.05 -2.92 -19.62
N SER A 144 -17.05 -2.11 -19.20
CA SER A 144 -15.81 -1.91 -19.97
C SER A 144 -14.98 -3.18 -20.08
N VAL A 145 -14.89 -3.96 -19.01
CA VAL A 145 -14.17 -5.25 -19.01
C VAL A 145 -14.85 -6.27 -19.92
N ASN A 146 -16.18 -6.34 -19.92
CA ASN A 146 -16.92 -7.25 -20.80
C ASN A 146 -16.71 -6.91 -22.28
N HIS A 147 -16.73 -5.63 -22.64
CA HIS A 147 -16.39 -5.21 -24.01
C HIS A 147 -14.96 -5.58 -24.40
N LEU A 148 -13.99 -5.45 -23.48
CA LEU A 148 -12.62 -5.87 -23.73
C LEU A 148 -12.52 -7.38 -23.96
N ILE A 149 -13.21 -8.19 -23.16
CA ILE A 149 -13.24 -9.65 -23.31
C ILE A 149 -13.83 -10.05 -24.66
N GLU A 150 -14.93 -9.42 -25.08
CA GLU A 150 -15.56 -9.67 -26.38
C GLU A 150 -14.62 -9.29 -27.53
N PHE A 151 -13.99 -8.12 -27.46
CA PHE A 151 -13.02 -7.67 -28.46
C PHE A 151 -11.83 -8.63 -28.62
N VAL A 152 -11.27 -9.12 -27.50
CA VAL A 152 -10.16 -10.09 -27.50
C VAL A 152 -10.60 -11.44 -28.07
N LYS A 153 -11.81 -11.91 -27.75
CA LYS A 153 -12.35 -13.17 -28.30
C LYS A 153 -12.52 -13.09 -29.82
N VAL A 154 -13.12 -12.00 -30.32
CA VAL A 154 -13.32 -11.78 -31.75
C VAL A 154 -11.97 -11.68 -32.49
N SER A 155 -11.05 -10.86 -31.98
CA SER A 155 -9.72 -10.69 -32.59
C SER A 155 -8.89 -11.98 -32.55
N GLY A 156 -8.99 -12.75 -31.47
CA GLY A 156 -8.32 -14.05 -31.33
C GLY A 156 -8.87 -15.11 -32.29
N GLN A 157 -10.16 -15.07 -32.62
CA GLN A 157 -10.75 -15.93 -33.65
C GLN A 157 -10.22 -15.60 -35.05
N PHE A 158 -10.01 -14.31 -35.36
CA PHE A 158 -9.40 -13.90 -36.64
C PHE A 158 -7.92 -14.21 -36.76
N ALA A 159 -7.16 -14.20 -35.65
CA ALA A 159 -5.74 -14.55 -35.65
C ALA A 159 -5.46 -16.06 -35.71
N GLY A 160 -6.48 -16.89 -35.42
CA GLY A 160 -6.42 -18.36 -35.52
C GLY A 160 -6.94 -18.94 -36.84
N MET A 161 -7.42 -18.10 -37.76
CA MET A 161 -7.75 -18.44 -39.15
C MET A 161 -6.59 -18.06 -40.08
#